data_AF-A0A954W1M0-F1
#
_entry.id   AF-A0A954W1M0-F1
#
_cell.length_a   1.000
_cell.length_b   1.000
_cell.length_c   1.000
_cell.angle_alpha   90.00
_cell.angle_beta   90.00
_cell.angle_gamma   90.00
#
_symmetry.space_group_name_H-M   'P 1'
#
loop_
_entity.id
_entity.type
_entity.pdbx_description
1 polymer ?
#
loop_
_entity_poly.entity_id
_entity_poly.type
_entity_poly.pdbx_seq_one_letter_code
_entity_poly.pdbx_strand_id
1 'polypeptide(L)' 'MPKPTVYVETTVIGHIAAWDQTDVLVYARQIQSRRWWAIRDRFDLVVSQVVVDECRAGDAVAASERLALI' A
#
# COMPACT_ATOMS: atom_id res chain seq x y z
N MET A 1 -2.67 -1.71 -25.92
CA MET A 1 -1.81 -0.59 -25.48
C MET A 1 -1.09 -1.03 -24.21
N PRO A 2 0.16 -0.63 -23.96
CA PRO A 2 0.85 -0.94 -22.71
C PRO A 2 0.06 -0.39 -21.52
N LYS A 3 0.11 -1.08 -20.38
CA LYS A 3 -0.52 -0.59 -19.15
C LYS A 3 0.22 0.66 -18.67
N PRO A 4 -0.48 1.66 -18.14
CA PRO A 4 0.19 2.79 -17.50
C PRO A 4 0.97 2.31 -16.27
N THR A 5 2.19 2.82 -16.11
CA THR A 5 3.02 2.56 -14.92
C THR A 5 2.56 3.45 -13.77
N VAL A 6 2.41 2.87 -12.58
CA VAL A 6 2.09 3.62 -11.35
C VAL A 6 3.14 3.34 -10.29
N TYR A 7 3.74 4.42 -9.80
CA TYR A 7 4.60 4.35 -8.62
C TYR A 7 3.75 4.35 -7.35
N VAL A 8 3.99 3.40 -6.46
CA VAL A 8 3.24 3.23 -5.21
C VAL A 8 4.11 3.68 -4.03
N GLU A 9 3.63 4.68 -3.30
CA GLU A 9 4.28 5.20 -2.09
C GLU A 9 3.96 4.35 -0.85
N THR A 10 4.86 4.35 0.13
CA THR A 10 4.74 3.61 1.40
C THR A 10 3.40 3.87 2.10
N THR A 11 2.90 5.11 2.07
CA THR A 11 1.62 5.49 2.70
C THR A 11 0.43 4.71 2.13
N VAL A 12 0.43 4.41 0.82
CA VAL A 12 -0.65 3.61 0.19
C VAL A 12 -0.60 2.17 0.70
N ILE A 13 0.60 1.59 0.76
CA ILE A 13 0.84 0.24 1.29
C ILE A 13 0.41 0.16 2.77
N GLY A 14 0.80 1.17 3.56
CA GLY A 14 0.41 1.30 4.96
C GLY A 14 -1.11 1.36 5.14
N HIS A 15 -1.82 2.15 4.34
CA HIS A 15 -3.28 2.20 4.39
C HIS A 15 -3.97 0.88 4.00
N ILE A 16 -3.36 0.07 3.13
CA ILE A 16 -3.91 -1.23 2.73
C ILE A 16 -3.70 -2.26 3.85
N ALA A 17 -2.48 -2.36 4.38
CA ALA A 17 -2.09 -3.36 5.38
C ALA A 17 -2.62 -3.05 6.79
N ALA A 18 -2.77 -1.78 7.16
CA ALA A 18 -3.18 -1.40 8.50
C ALA A 18 -4.60 -1.91 8.83
N TRP A 19 -4.80 -2.24 10.10
CA TRP A 19 -6.11 -2.55 10.66
C TRP A 19 -7.05 -1.35 10.57
N ASP A 20 -8.35 -1.62 10.53
CA ASP A 20 -9.38 -0.58 10.44
C ASP A 20 -9.25 0.41 11.60
N GLN A 21 -9.07 1.68 11.23
CA GLN A 21 -8.94 2.76 12.20
C GLN A 21 -10.31 3.28 12.63
N THR A 22 -10.42 3.70 13.89
CA THR A 22 -11.65 4.32 14.42
C THR A 22 -11.82 5.76 13.98
N ASP A 23 -10.72 6.45 13.65
CA ASP A 23 -10.76 7.79 13.07
C ASP A 23 -11.34 7.72 11.65
N VAL A 24 -12.46 8.41 11.44
CA VAL A 24 -13.23 8.38 10.19
C VAL A 24 -12.41 8.87 8.99
N LEU A 25 -11.54 9.86 9.17
CA LEU A 25 -10.73 10.40 8.08
C LEU A 25 -9.62 9.43 7.68
N VAL A 26 -9.01 8.77 8.66
CA VAL A 26 -8.00 7.74 8.38
C VAL A 26 -8.67 6.52 7.74
N TYR A 27 -9.79 6.07 8.28
CA TYR A 27 -10.54 4.94 7.73
C TYR A 27 -11.00 5.19 6.28
N ALA A 28 -11.44 6.40 5.95
CA ALA A 28 -11.78 6.77 4.58
C ALA A 28 -10.58 6.62 3.61
N ARG A 29 -9.37 7.00 4.04
CA ARG A 29 -8.14 6.81 3.25
C ARG A 29 -7.76 5.34 3.09
N GLN A 30 -7.97 4.52 4.13
CA GLN A 30 -7.80 3.06 4.05
C GLN A 30 -8.75 2.44 3.02
N ILE A 31 -10.04 2.80 3.08
CA ILE A 31 -11.03 2.33 2.10
C ILE A 31 -10.63 2.75 0.69
N GLN A 32 -10.23 4.00 0.48
CA GLN A 32 -9.86 4.49 -0.83
C GLN A 32 -8.64 3.73 -1.40
N SER A 33 -7.63 3.50 -0.56
CA SER A 33 -6.42 2.76 -0.94
C SER A 33 -6.74 1.30 -1.29
N ARG A 34 -7.56 0.62 -0.48
CA ARG A 34 -8.00 -0.77 -0.74
C ARG A 34 -8.87 -0.88 -1.99
N ARG A 35 -9.77 0.09 -2.24
CA ARG A 35 -10.60 0.13 -3.45
C ARG A 35 -9.75 0.31 -4.71
N TRP A 36 -8.73 1.17 -4.66
CA TRP A 36 -7.79 1.30 -5.77
C TRP A 36 -6.95 0.02 -5.95
N TRP A 37 -6.50 -0.59 -4.85
CA TRP A 37 -5.73 -1.84 -4.89
C TRP A 37 -6.48 -3.00 -5.56
N ALA A 38 -7.80 -3.05 -5.43
CA ALA A 38 -8.65 -4.04 -6.09
C ALA A 38 -8.64 -3.95 -7.63
N ILE A 39 -8.22 -2.81 -8.20
CA ILE A 39 -8.11 -2.60 -9.65
C ILE A 39 -6.67 -2.48 -10.13
N ARG A 40 -5.69 -2.83 -9.28
CA ARG A 40 -4.25 -2.64 -9.55
C ARG A 40 -3.74 -3.39 -10.78
N ASP A 41 -4.39 -4.50 -11.15
CA ASP A 41 -4.02 -5.31 -12.32
C ASP A 41 -4.15 -4.56 -13.66
N ARG A 42 -4.76 -3.37 -13.64
CA ARG A 42 -4.84 -2.45 -14.79
C ARG A 42 -3.55 -1.65 -15.03
N PHE A 43 -2.59 -1.71 -14.11
CA PHE A 43 -1.37 -0.91 -14.11
C PHE A 43 -0.13 -1.81 -14.02
N ASP A 44 1.01 -1.27 -14.43
CA ASP A 44 2.33 -1.85 -14.10
C ASP A 44 2.83 -1.13 -12.84
N LEU A 45 2.81 -1.82 -11.70
CA LEU A 45 3.15 -1.21 -10.41
C LEU A 45 4.65 -1.25 -10.18
N VAL A 46 5.20 -0.15 -9.67
CA VAL A 46 6.61 -0.04 -9.26
C VAL A 46 6.71 0.63 -7.90
N VAL A 47 7.75 0.27 -7.14
CA VAL A 47 8.14 0.92 -5.88
C VAL A 47 9.65 1.19 -5.91
N SER A 48 10.12 2.12 -5.08
CA SER A 48 11.57 2.33 -4.90
C SER A 48 12.12 1.45 -3.79
N GLN A 49 13.46 1.35 -3.71
CA GLN A 49 14.12 0.69 -2.59
C GLN A 49 13.80 1.35 -1.24
N VAL A 50 13.61 2.68 -1.22
CA VAL A 50 13.22 3.40 0.00
C VAL A 50 11.86 2.92 0.51
N VAL A 51 10.88 2.71 -0.38
CA VAL A 51 9.57 2.16 0.00
C VAL A 51 9.70 0.76 0.60
N VAL A 52 10.57 -0.09 0.03
CA VAL A 52 10.86 -1.42 0.57
C VAL A 52 11.47 -1.33 1.97
N ASP A 53 12.42 -0.41 2.18
CA ASP A 53 13.11 -0.23 3.46
C ASP A 53 12.17 0.31 4.54
N GLU A 54 11.29 1.25 4.21
CA GLU A 54 10.25 1.76 5.12
C GLU A 54 9.21 0.67 5.45
N CYS A 55 8.84 -0.17 4.48
CA CYS A 55 7.94 -1.31 4.70
C CYS A 55 8.54 -2.38 5.63
N ARG A 56 9.88 -2.50 5.68
CA ARG A 56 10.60 -3.41 6.59
C ARG A 56 10.70 -2.91 8.03
N ALA A 57 10.64 -1.60 8.24
CA ALA A 57 10.88 -1.01 9.55
C ALA A 57 9.72 -1.20 10.53
N GLY A 58 9.99 -1.27 11.84
CA GLY A 58 8.96 -1.31 12.89
C GLY A 58 8.60 -2.73 13.34
N ASP A 59 7.33 -2.95 13.67
CA ASP A 59 6.83 -4.24 14.13
C ASP A 59 6.97 -5.33 13.05
N ALA A 60 7.46 -6.51 13.43
CA ALA A 60 7.80 -7.57 12.48
C ALA A 60 6.57 -8.16 11.77
N VAL A 61 5.42 -8.22 12.44
CA VAL A 61 4.17 -8.72 11.83
C VAL A 61 3.67 -7.70 10.83
N ALA A 62 3.57 -6.43 11.22
CA ALA A 62 3.15 -5.34 10.34
C ALA A 62 4.11 -5.13 9.15
N ALA A 63 5.42 -5.36 9.35
CA ALA A 63 6.41 -5.35 8.27
C ALA A 63 6.17 -6.49 7.27
N SER A 64 5.93 -7.71 7.77
CA SER A 64 5.61 -8.86 6.91
C SER A 64 4.32 -8.62 6.10
N GLU A 65 3.29 -8.04 6.71
CA GLU A 65 2.02 -7.71 6.03
C GLU A 65 2.23 -6.67 4.92
N ARG A 66 3.01 -5.61 5.17
CA ARG A 66 3.32 -4.59 4.15
C ARG A 66 4.17 -5.15 3.01
N LEU A 67 5.16 -5.99 3.33
CA LEU A 67 6.02 -6.59 2.32
C LEU A 67 5.30 -7.59 1.42
N ALA A 68 4.24 -8.26 1.91
CA ALA A 68 3.42 -9.14 1.08
C ALA A 68 2.62 -8.40 -0.01
N LEU A 69 2.60 -7.06 0.02
CA LEU A 69 1.94 -6.21 -0.97
C LEU A 69 2.92 -5.69 -2.04
N ILE A 70 4.22 -5.91 -1.90
CA ILE A 70 5.28 -5.52 -2.84
C ILE A 70 5.74 -6.75 -3.61
#